data_AF-A0A7V6MJ95-F1
#
_entry.id   AF-A0A7V6MJ95-F1
#
_cell.length_a   1.000
_cell.length_b   1.000
_cell.length_c   1.000
_cell.angle_alpha   90.00
_cell.angle_beta   90.00
_cell.angle_gamma   90.00
#
_symmetry.space_group_name_H-M   'P 1'
#
loop_
_entity.id
_entity.type
_entity.pdbx_description
1 polymer ?
#
loop_
_entity_poly.entity_id
_entity_poly.type
_entity_poly.pdbx_seq_one_letter_code
_entity_poly.pdbx_strand_id
1 'polypeptide(L)'
;MKKRLFALILAMVLILPASVFSFADNPVSLEAPQNVSLYYDQGIRIRWTLPQSVVDALENEEWDGELYYCIDWKVDNGPWHFDVPKVNSTTYDWDKETDVNFFGYVGNIASDESNVQEGFFTHWSFGYDNDEDIDLANKKYTFRMRFAFEPYYIEEGDDFITSPYSNEVSMGGNASVEPPKTIEAPKDLKVELKYDDNQKPYFALNWTNPESVAKINQTFPIGVKVDFKVGNEKWYSEKEGHDWWGAIPFGTSDNFDPIEKDYIDKIVIEENEYYFRVLYAYEPVESSRVVSPFSNIVKIGTTAYESASPWAVGELDQAAELGFITESIKGKMNAPITREEFAEVAVNFYEIVTGKKAEPHPTERFIDSTNPEVLKALNLGIVYGVGEGKFLPKDNLLRQQMAAMITRTLTACFETVTPDFIANDVKDVADFKDQAGFLQYGINPAKFMAKYKITVGDGKGNFGPNDTCTREQSVMFLLRSYLNKDLYIVK
;
A
#
# COMPACT_ATOMS: atom_id res chain seq x y z
N MET A 1 -73.50 3.44 0.59
CA MET A 1 -72.05 3.53 0.29
C MET A 1 -71.28 4.42 1.27
N LYS A 2 -71.72 5.65 1.59
CA LYS A 2 -70.94 6.59 2.43
C LYS A 2 -70.60 6.11 3.86
N LYS A 3 -71.50 5.39 4.56
CA LYS A 3 -71.22 4.88 5.92
C LYS A 3 -70.20 3.72 5.97
N ARG A 4 -70.14 2.88 4.93
CA ARG A 4 -69.17 1.77 4.85
C ARG A 4 -67.78 2.26 4.44
N LEU A 5 -67.71 3.29 3.60
CA LEU A 5 -66.44 3.93 3.23
C LEU A 5 -65.82 4.67 4.43
N PHE A 6 -66.63 5.32 5.26
CA PHE A 6 -66.15 6.01 6.47
C PHE A 6 -65.61 5.03 7.53
N ALA A 7 -66.26 3.87 7.71
CA ALA A 7 -65.79 2.84 8.62
C ALA A 7 -64.49 2.16 8.14
N LEU A 8 -64.31 2.02 6.81
CA LEU A 8 -63.07 1.48 6.22
C LEU A 8 -61.90 2.46 6.32
N ILE A 9 -62.15 3.76 6.17
CA ILE A 9 -61.13 4.80 6.39
C ILE A 9 -60.74 4.88 7.87
N LEU A 10 -61.70 4.78 8.80
CA LEU A 10 -61.40 4.77 10.24
C LEU A 10 -60.62 3.51 10.67
N ALA A 11 -60.90 2.36 10.04
CA ALA A 11 -60.15 1.12 10.25
C ALA A 11 -58.74 1.18 9.64
N MET A 12 -58.54 1.88 8.51
CA MET A 12 -57.20 2.09 7.93
C MET A 12 -56.34 3.07 8.74
N VAL A 13 -56.94 4.09 9.38
CA VAL A 13 -56.22 5.01 10.28
C VAL A 13 -55.78 4.32 11.57
N LEU A 14 -56.47 3.26 12.01
CA LEU A 14 -56.10 2.44 13.17
C LEU A 14 -55.11 1.29 12.86
N ILE A 15 -54.74 1.09 11.59
CA ILE A 15 -53.75 0.09 11.14
C ILE A 15 -52.47 0.77 10.62
N LEU A 16 -52.34 2.09 10.76
CA LEU A 16 -51.02 2.71 10.72
C LEU A 16 -50.21 2.07 11.85
N PRO A 17 -49.06 1.42 11.59
CA PRO A 17 -48.17 1.06 12.67
C PRO A 17 -47.89 2.38 13.38
N ALA A 18 -48.31 2.47 14.64
CA ALA A 18 -47.76 3.49 15.51
C ALA A 18 -46.26 3.21 15.44
N SER A 19 -45.53 4.07 14.74
CA SER A 19 -44.09 4.19 14.94
C SER A 19 -44.00 4.46 16.43
N VAL A 20 -43.67 3.42 17.19
CA VAL A 20 -43.23 3.61 18.56
C VAL A 20 -41.94 4.39 18.36
N PHE A 21 -42.03 5.71 18.50
CA PHE A 21 -40.85 6.50 18.78
C PHE A 21 -40.37 5.96 20.12
N SER A 22 -39.41 5.03 20.07
CA SER A 22 -38.57 4.77 21.22
C SER A 22 -37.84 6.08 21.43
N PHE A 23 -38.22 6.80 22.49
CA PHE A 23 -37.36 7.86 22.96
C PHE A 23 -36.07 7.19 23.45
N ALA A 24 -34.92 7.82 23.19
CA ALA A 24 -33.66 7.42 23.78
C ALA A 24 -33.85 7.33 25.30
N ASP A 25 -33.54 6.18 25.90
CA ASP A 25 -33.70 5.95 27.33
C ASP A 25 -32.35 6.21 28.00
N ASN A 26 -32.33 7.13 28.96
CA ASN A 26 -31.11 7.45 29.70
C ASN A 26 -30.62 6.27 30.55
N PRO A 27 -29.29 6.08 30.68
CA PRO A 27 -28.74 4.93 31.38
C PRO A 27 -29.10 4.98 32.87
N VAL A 28 -29.49 3.85 33.45
CA VAL A 28 -29.68 3.73 34.91
C VAL A 28 -28.36 3.50 35.66
N SER A 29 -27.33 3.06 34.96
CA SER A 29 -25.98 2.83 35.47
C SER A 29 -24.98 2.81 34.32
N LEU A 30 -23.72 3.17 34.62
CA LEU A 30 -22.61 3.10 33.68
C LEU A 30 -21.57 2.08 34.14
N GLU A 31 -21.02 1.31 33.20
CA GLU A 31 -19.81 0.52 33.45
C GLU A 31 -18.60 1.43 33.68
N ALA A 32 -17.67 1.00 34.53
CA ALA A 32 -16.47 1.77 34.82
C ALA A 32 -15.46 1.71 33.65
N PRO A 33 -14.61 2.75 33.47
CA PRO A 33 -13.50 2.71 32.51
C PRO A 33 -12.61 1.48 32.73
N GLN A 34 -12.25 0.80 31.64
CA GLN A 34 -11.48 -0.45 31.68
C GLN A 34 -10.01 -0.19 31.33
N ASN A 35 -9.11 -1.09 31.76
CA ASN A 35 -7.67 -1.07 31.44
C ASN A 35 -6.98 0.29 31.63
N VAL A 36 -7.40 1.07 32.62
CA VAL A 36 -6.78 2.36 32.92
C VAL A 36 -5.30 2.16 33.18
N SER A 37 -4.46 2.98 32.55
CA SER A 37 -3.00 2.85 32.58
C SER A 37 -2.33 4.21 32.41
N LEU A 38 -1.03 4.27 32.74
CA LEU A 38 -0.22 5.48 32.62
C LEU A 38 1.08 5.18 31.87
N TYR A 39 1.52 6.14 31.06
CA TYR A 39 2.90 6.22 30.57
C TYR A 39 3.35 7.69 30.53
N TYR A 40 4.66 7.91 30.37
CA TYR A 40 5.23 9.25 30.30
C TYR A 40 5.79 9.51 28.90
N ASP A 41 5.36 10.60 28.29
CA ASP A 41 5.92 11.12 27.04
C ASP A 41 5.58 12.61 26.91
N GLN A 42 6.56 13.49 27.19
CA GLN A 42 6.41 14.95 27.28
C GLN A 42 5.39 15.40 28.33
N GLY A 43 5.05 14.53 29.28
CA GLY A 43 3.99 14.71 30.25
C GLY A 43 3.34 13.38 30.62
N ILE A 44 2.41 13.42 31.58
CA ILE A 44 1.70 12.23 32.03
C ILE A 44 0.58 11.92 31.03
N ARG A 45 0.60 10.70 30.50
CA ARG A 45 -0.43 10.20 29.59
C ARG A 45 -1.27 9.17 30.34
N ILE A 46 -2.58 9.34 30.33
CA ILE A 46 -3.52 8.34 30.85
C ILE A 46 -4.26 7.71 29.68
N ARG A 47 -4.33 6.38 29.64
CA ARG A 47 -5.11 5.65 28.64
C ARG A 47 -6.17 4.81 29.32
N TRP A 48 -7.31 4.64 28.66
CA TRP A 48 -8.39 3.78 29.11
C TRP A 48 -9.13 3.16 27.94
N THR A 49 -9.78 2.03 28.19
CA THR A 49 -10.68 1.37 27.24
C THR A 49 -12.13 1.70 27.61
N LEU A 50 -12.91 2.16 26.64
CA LEU A 50 -14.35 2.31 26.81
C LEU A 50 -15.00 0.92 26.91
N PRO A 51 -15.90 0.67 27.88
CA PRO A 51 -16.72 -0.53 27.90
C PRO A 51 -17.55 -0.63 26.62
N GLN A 52 -17.72 -1.84 26.08
CA GLN A 52 -18.49 -2.02 24.85
C GLN A 52 -19.93 -1.51 24.98
N SER A 53 -20.55 -1.66 26.16
CA SER A 53 -21.88 -1.12 26.44
C SER A 53 -21.98 0.41 26.33
N VAL A 54 -20.89 1.13 26.60
CA VAL A 54 -20.81 2.58 26.42
C VAL A 54 -20.64 2.91 24.93
N VAL A 55 -19.78 2.17 24.22
CA VAL A 55 -19.55 2.36 22.78
C VAL A 55 -20.84 2.13 22.00
N ASP A 56 -21.50 0.99 22.24
CA ASP A 56 -22.76 0.63 21.58
C ASP A 56 -23.83 1.70 21.81
N ALA A 57 -23.92 2.25 23.02
CA ALA A 57 -24.90 3.29 23.34
C ALA A 57 -24.62 4.63 22.64
N LEU A 58 -23.35 5.03 22.55
CA LEU A 58 -22.94 6.25 21.84
C LEU A 58 -23.14 6.12 20.33
N GLU A 59 -22.77 4.99 19.73
CA GLU A 59 -22.90 4.77 18.28
C GLU A 59 -24.36 4.65 17.82
N ASN A 60 -25.23 4.08 18.65
CA ASN A 60 -26.64 3.90 18.34
C ASN A 60 -27.52 5.10 18.78
N GLU A 61 -26.92 6.17 19.28
CA GLU A 61 -27.62 7.36 19.83
C GLU A 61 -28.70 6.96 20.86
N GLU A 62 -28.40 5.98 21.71
CA GLU A 62 -29.37 5.41 22.67
C GLU A 62 -29.71 6.35 23.82
N TRP A 63 -28.84 7.31 24.12
CA TRP A 63 -28.94 8.18 25.30
C TRP A 63 -29.23 9.63 24.92
N ASP A 64 -30.14 10.26 25.66
CA ASP A 64 -30.57 11.65 25.46
C ASP A 64 -29.83 12.58 26.44
N GLY A 65 -28.52 12.67 26.23
CA GLY A 65 -27.63 13.46 27.09
C GLY A 65 -26.17 13.34 26.70
N GLU A 66 -25.30 13.84 27.56
CA GLU A 66 -23.86 13.94 27.34
C GLU A 66 -23.08 13.01 28.27
N LEU A 67 -22.03 12.37 27.76
CA LEU A 67 -21.14 11.51 28.52
C LEU A 67 -19.78 12.17 28.75
N TYR A 68 -19.40 12.30 30.01
CA TYR A 68 -18.14 12.87 30.44
C TYR A 68 -17.17 11.84 31.02
N TYR A 69 -15.88 12.01 30.77
CA TYR A 69 -14.84 11.40 31.60
C TYR A 69 -14.52 12.33 32.78
N CYS A 70 -14.34 11.74 33.96
CA CYS A 70 -14.00 12.45 35.19
C CYS A 70 -12.74 11.80 35.77
N ILE A 71 -11.61 12.50 35.74
CA ILE A 71 -10.32 12.03 36.23
C ILE A 71 -10.01 12.76 37.54
N ASP A 72 -9.62 12.00 38.55
CA ASP A 72 -9.22 12.52 39.85
C ASP A 72 -7.82 12.04 40.16
N TRP A 73 -7.04 12.86 40.85
CA TRP A 73 -5.63 12.60 41.10
C TRP A 73 -5.23 12.99 42.52
N LYS A 74 -4.17 12.37 43.03
CA LYS A 74 -3.53 12.72 44.31
C LYS A 74 -2.02 12.54 44.19
N VAL A 75 -1.31 13.21 45.09
CA VAL A 75 0.15 13.10 45.22
C VAL A 75 0.48 12.45 46.56
N ASP A 76 1.29 11.41 46.51
CA ASP A 76 1.68 10.57 47.63
C ASP A 76 0.45 10.08 48.43
N ASN A 77 0.42 10.35 49.74
CA ASN A 77 -0.71 10.04 50.61
C ASN A 77 -1.59 11.28 50.87
N GLY A 78 -1.51 12.29 50.01
CA GLY A 78 -2.36 13.47 50.05
C GLY A 78 -3.82 13.17 49.72
N PRO A 79 -4.72 14.16 49.92
CA PRO A 79 -6.11 14.03 49.53
C PRO A 79 -6.24 13.94 48.00
N TRP A 80 -7.36 13.38 47.55
CA TRP A 80 -7.79 13.52 46.16
C TRP A 80 -8.03 15.00 45.83
N HIS A 81 -7.64 15.41 44.63
CA HIS A 81 -7.69 16.80 44.20
C HIS A 81 -9.13 17.32 44.16
N PHE A 82 -10.02 16.55 43.52
CA PHE A 82 -11.43 16.92 43.44
C PHE A 82 -12.26 16.21 44.54
N ASP A 83 -11.89 14.99 44.91
CA ASP A 83 -12.58 14.14 45.91
C ASP A 83 -14.11 14.14 45.77
N VAL A 84 -14.59 13.92 44.55
CA VAL A 84 -15.99 14.11 44.21
C VAL A 84 -16.81 12.85 44.51
N PRO A 85 -17.72 12.84 45.50
CA PRO A 85 -18.62 11.71 45.70
C PRO A 85 -19.68 11.63 44.59
N LYS A 86 -20.24 12.77 44.17
CA LYS A 86 -21.28 12.87 43.14
C LYS A 86 -20.98 14.00 42.16
N VAL A 87 -21.09 13.72 40.86
CA VAL A 87 -20.88 14.72 39.81
C VAL A 87 -22.19 15.39 39.49
N ASN A 88 -22.16 16.70 39.27
CA ASN A 88 -23.25 17.52 38.75
C ASN A 88 -22.67 18.71 37.97
N SER A 89 -23.53 19.56 37.43
CA SER A 89 -23.15 20.74 36.63
C SER A 89 -22.25 21.75 37.36
N THR A 90 -22.14 21.67 38.69
CA THR A 90 -21.32 22.58 39.52
C THR A 90 -20.03 21.95 40.04
N THR A 91 -19.80 20.67 39.72
CA THR A 91 -18.66 19.90 40.25
C THR A 91 -17.32 20.34 39.67
N TYR A 92 -17.30 20.55 38.35
CA TYR A 92 -16.11 20.95 37.61
C TYR A 92 -16.34 22.35 37.04
N ASP A 93 -15.35 23.23 37.20
CA ASP A 93 -15.42 24.59 36.66
C ASP A 93 -14.87 24.62 35.24
N TRP A 94 -15.75 24.78 34.25
CA TRP A 94 -15.37 24.86 32.83
C TRP A 94 -14.51 26.08 32.49
N ASP A 95 -14.55 27.13 33.31
CA ASP A 95 -13.73 28.34 33.11
C ASP A 95 -12.35 28.21 33.77
N LYS A 96 -12.12 27.12 34.53
CA LYS A 96 -10.88 26.85 35.24
C LYS A 96 -10.02 25.85 34.46
N GLU A 97 -8.91 26.34 33.89
CA GLU A 97 -7.99 25.53 33.09
C GLU A 97 -7.48 24.26 33.80
N THR A 98 -7.33 24.29 35.13
CA THR A 98 -6.90 23.11 35.89
C THR A 98 -7.98 22.04 36.03
N ASP A 99 -9.24 22.35 35.75
CA ASP A 99 -10.37 21.42 35.91
C ASP A 99 -10.74 20.80 34.56
N VAL A 100 -10.79 21.59 33.48
CA VAL A 100 -11.10 21.13 32.11
C VAL A 100 -10.11 20.12 31.54
N ASN A 101 -8.89 20.05 32.08
CA ASN A 101 -7.94 19.03 31.68
C ASN A 101 -8.35 17.63 32.18
N PHE A 102 -8.98 17.54 33.36
CA PHE A 102 -9.35 16.28 33.99
C PHE A 102 -10.84 15.90 33.81
N PHE A 103 -11.61 16.75 33.14
CA PHE A 103 -13.02 16.53 32.88
C PHE A 103 -13.39 17.03 31.47
N GLY A 104 -14.08 16.20 30.69
CA GLY A 104 -14.49 16.56 29.34
C GLY A 104 -15.37 15.50 28.68
N TYR A 105 -15.84 15.81 27.48
CA TYR A 105 -16.73 14.93 26.71
C TYR A 105 -15.98 13.71 26.17
N VAL A 106 -16.53 12.51 26.41
CA VAL A 106 -15.99 11.25 25.87
C VAL A 106 -16.03 11.26 24.34
N GLY A 107 -17.07 11.83 23.74
CA GLY A 107 -17.23 11.91 22.28
C GLY A 107 -16.21 12.83 21.58
N ASN A 108 -15.53 13.71 22.32
CA ASN A 108 -14.51 14.60 21.77
C ASN A 108 -13.11 13.96 21.69
N ILE A 109 -12.95 12.74 22.24
CA ILE A 109 -11.67 12.02 22.22
C ILE A 109 -11.73 10.93 21.17
N ALA A 110 -10.74 10.92 20.27
CA ALA A 110 -10.60 9.86 19.28
C ALA A 110 -10.33 8.51 19.96
N SER A 111 -11.04 7.48 19.48
CA SER A 111 -10.82 6.09 19.88
C SER A 111 -10.18 5.31 18.73
N ASP A 112 -9.32 4.36 19.06
CA ASP A 112 -8.88 3.34 18.10
C ASP A 112 -9.91 2.19 17.98
N GLU A 113 -9.70 1.23 17.07
CA GLU A 113 -10.65 0.10 16.88
C GLU A 113 -10.78 -0.80 18.13
N SER A 114 -9.88 -0.66 19.11
CA SER A 114 -9.95 -1.36 20.40
C SER A 114 -10.61 -0.51 21.49
N ASN A 115 -11.28 0.59 21.11
CA ASN A 115 -11.97 1.53 21.98
C ASN A 115 -11.05 2.18 23.03
N VAL A 116 -9.76 2.32 22.72
CA VAL A 116 -8.79 2.96 23.62
C VAL A 116 -8.75 4.45 23.35
N GLN A 117 -8.88 5.24 24.42
CA GLN A 117 -8.78 6.69 24.44
C GLN A 117 -7.61 7.13 25.31
N GLU A 118 -7.17 8.39 25.13
CA GLU A 118 -6.05 8.96 25.85
C GLU A 118 -6.30 10.40 26.30
N GLY A 119 -5.81 10.72 27.50
CA GLY A 119 -5.67 12.08 28.02
C GLY A 119 -4.19 12.43 28.22
N PHE A 120 -3.86 13.71 28.05
CA PHE A 120 -2.50 14.24 28.16
C PHE A 120 -2.45 15.36 29.20
N PHE A 121 -1.55 15.22 30.16
CA PHE A 121 -1.36 16.18 31.25
C PHE A 121 0.07 16.69 31.30
N THR A 122 0.22 18.00 31.22
CA THR A 122 1.49 18.72 31.41
C THR A 122 1.46 19.47 32.73
N HIS A 123 2.54 20.21 33.05
CA HIS A 123 2.59 21.05 34.26
C HIS A 123 1.40 21.99 34.42
N TRP A 124 0.91 22.58 33.32
CA TRP A 124 -0.26 23.45 33.34
C TRP A 124 -1.52 22.75 33.85
N SER A 125 -1.69 21.46 33.56
CA SER A 125 -2.84 20.69 34.04
C SER A 125 -2.88 20.66 35.57
N PHE A 126 -1.73 20.60 36.23
CA PHE A 126 -1.62 20.58 37.68
C PHE A 126 -1.53 21.98 38.31
N GLY A 127 -1.60 23.05 37.50
CA GLY A 127 -1.42 24.43 37.94
C GLY A 127 0.04 24.75 38.34
N TYR A 128 1.00 24.01 37.79
CA TYR A 128 2.43 24.26 37.99
C TYR A 128 3.00 25.20 36.94
N ASP A 129 4.12 25.85 37.26
CA ASP A 129 4.77 26.84 36.40
C ASP A 129 5.68 26.18 35.34
N ASN A 130 6.28 25.01 35.65
CA ASN A 130 7.22 24.32 34.76
C ASN A 130 7.07 22.78 34.81
N ASP A 131 7.54 22.09 33.77
CA ASP A 131 7.52 20.61 33.70
C ASP A 131 8.29 19.94 34.84
N GLU A 132 9.37 20.55 35.35
CA GLU A 132 10.15 19.97 36.45
C GLU A 132 9.38 19.90 37.79
N ASP A 133 8.26 20.63 37.91
CA ASP A 133 7.40 20.56 39.09
C ASP A 133 6.60 19.25 39.16
N ILE A 134 6.46 18.55 38.02
CA ILE A 134 6.02 17.15 37.98
C ILE A 134 7.18 16.23 38.41
N ASP A 135 7.44 16.22 39.71
CA ASP A 135 8.54 15.45 40.31
C ASP A 135 8.24 13.95 40.42
N LEU A 136 8.28 13.23 39.29
CA LEU A 136 8.10 11.76 39.26
C LEU A 136 9.23 11.00 39.96
N ALA A 137 10.39 11.63 40.16
CA ALA A 137 11.53 11.01 40.82
C ALA A 137 11.27 10.81 42.32
N ASN A 138 10.68 11.81 42.98
CA ASN A 138 10.47 11.76 44.43
C ASN A 138 9.02 11.61 44.85
N LYS A 139 8.06 11.92 43.98
CA LYS A 139 6.62 11.88 44.29
C LYS A 139 5.91 10.79 43.50
N LYS A 140 4.86 10.24 44.10
CA LYS A 140 3.94 9.31 43.46
C LYS A 140 2.66 10.03 43.08
N TYR A 141 2.37 10.10 41.79
CA TYR A 141 1.10 10.60 41.28
C TYR A 141 0.16 9.42 41.08
N THR A 142 -1.03 9.48 41.70
CA THR A 142 -2.05 8.43 41.63
C THR A 142 -3.32 8.99 41.00
N PHE A 143 -3.87 8.27 40.04
CA PHE A 143 -5.08 8.65 39.31
C PHE A 143 -6.16 7.59 39.47
N ARG A 144 -7.42 8.03 39.42
CA ARG A 144 -8.62 7.21 39.23
C ARG A 144 -9.54 7.94 38.26
N MET A 145 -10.38 7.21 37.54
CA MET A 145 -11.34 7.83 36.63
C MET A 145 -12.70 7.16 36.67
N ARG A 146 -13.75 7.88 36.28
CA ARG A 146 -15.11 7.36 36.10
C ARG A 146 -15.79 8.08 34.94
N PHE A 147 -16.89 7.54 34.47
CA PHE A 147 -17.80 8.26 33.58
C PHE A 147 -18.92 8.93 34.38
N ALA A 148 -19.43 10.04 33.85
CA ALA A 148 -20.62 10.73 34.34
C ALA A 148 -21.52 11.09 33.16
N PHE A 149 -22.79 10.72 33.21
CA PHE A 149 -23.78 11.01 32.18
C PHE A 149 -24.76 12.07 32.65
N GLU A 150 -24.90 13.13 31.87
CA GLU A 150 -25.81 14.26 32.08
C GLU A 150 -26.99 14.18 31.10
N PRO A 151 -28.20 13.83 31.57
CA PRO A 151 -29.41 13.95 30.78
C PRO A 151 -29.67 15.41 30.34
N TYR A 152 -30.09 15.64 29.09
CA TYR A 152 -30.36 17.02 28.61
C TYR A 152 -31.46 17.77 29.37
N TYR A 153 -32.38 17.04 30.00
CA TYR A 153 -33.51 17.61 30.75
C TYR A 153 -33.32 17.54 32.27
N ILE A 154 -32.08 17.43 32.76
CA ILE A 154 -31.77 17.43 34.19
C ILE A 154 -31.87 18.87 34.76
N GLU A 155 -32.27 19.05 36.02
CA GLU A 155 -32.26 20.37 36.67
C GLU A 155 -30.84 20.77 37.09
N GLU A 156 -30.53 22.07 37.10
CA GLU A 156 -29.21 22.55 37.52
C GLU A 156 -28.89 22.10 38.95
N GLY A 157 -27.75 21.44 39.13
CA GLY A 157 -27.28 20.93 40.43
C GLY A 157 -27.72 19.50 40.76
N ASP A 158 -28.58 18.88 39.96
CA ASP A 158 -28.92 17.46 40.10
C ASP A 158 -27.72 16.55 39.81
N ASP A 159 -27.69 15.41 40.49
CA ASP A 159 -26.61 14.44 40.37
C ASP A 159 -26.67 13.72 39.00
N PHE A 160 -25.53 13.68 38.30
CA PHE A 160 -25.33 12.91 37.09
C PHE A 160 -25.30 11.40 37.41
N ILE A 161 -25.62 10.57 36.41
CA ILE A 161 -25.47 9.12 36.53
C ILE A 161 -23.98 8.78 36.38
N THR A 162 -23.34 8.31 37.44
CA THR A 162 -21.90 8.02 37.42
C THR A 162 -21.59 6.54 37.42
N SER A 163 -20.54 6.13 36.71
CA SER A 163 -19.94 4.80 36.88
C SER A 163 -19.20 4.70 38.23
N PRO A 164 -18.88 3.49 38.72
CA PRO A 164 -17.82 3.32 39.70
C PRO A 164 -16.50 3.91 39.19
N TYR A 165 -15.60 4.27 40.12
CA TYR A 165 -14.22 4.57 39.75
C TYR A 165 -13.51 3.32 39.21
N SER A 166 -12.59 3.56 38.27
CA SER A 166 -11.58 2.60 37.85
C SER A 166 -10.69 2.18 39.02
N ASN A 167 -9.87 1.16 38.79
CA ASN A 167 -8.73 0.90 39.69
C ASN A 167 -7.80 2.13 39.73
N GLU A 168 -7.16 2.34 40.89
CA GLU A 168 -6.12 3.36 41.03
C GLU A 168 -4.89 2.96 40.22
N VAL A 169 -4.41 3.88 39.38
CA VAL A 169 -3.14 3.75 38.66
C VAL A 169 -2.16 4.78 39.17
N SER A 170 -0.85 4.51 39.12
CA SER A 170 0.14 5.44 39.66
C SER A 170 1.44 5.41 38.89
N MET A 171 2.16 6.53 38.94
CA MET A 171 3.48 6.72 38.35
C MET A 171 4.36 7.52 39.32
N GLY A 172 5.67 7.26 39.28
CA GLY A 172 6.65 7.92 40.14
C GLY A 172 6.87 7.21 41.48
N GLY A 173 7.76 7.74 42.31
CA GLY A 173 8.10 7.12 43.60
C GLY A 173 8.82 5.76 43.46
N ASN A 174 9.74 5.64 42.50
CA ASN A 174 10.50 4.44 42.09
C ASN A 174 9.76 3.41 41.22
N ALA A 175 8.51 3.67 40.80
CA ALA A 175 7.78 2.86 39.84
C ALA A 175 7.65 3.59 38.50
N SER A 176 8.42 3.14 37.50
CA SER A 176 8.31 3.57 36.10
C SER A 176 7.61 2.46 35.30
N VAL A 177 6.66 2.85 34.45
CA VAL A 177 6.06 1.94 33.46
C VAL A 177 6.95 1.99 32.23
N GLU A 178 7.74 0.94 32.04
CA GLU A 178 8.70 0.89 30.93
C GLU A 178 8.01 0.55 29.60
N PRO A 179 8.44 1.20 28.49
CA PRO A 179 7.91 0.91 27.16
C PRO A 179 8.21 -0.53 26.72
N PRO A 180 7.42 -1.08 25.77
CA PRO A 180 7.65 -2.42 25.24
C PRO A 180 9.05 -2.49 24.59
N LYS A 181 9.81 -3.55 24.84
CA LYS A 181 11.12 -3.75 24.18
C LYS A 181 10.99 -4.34 22.77
N THR A 182 9.91 -5.07 22.54
CA THR A 182 9.62 -5.77 21.29
C THR A 182 8.12 -5.81 21.07
N ILE A 183 7.70 -5.81 19.81
CA ILE A 183 6.30 -5.95 19.41
C ILE A 183 6.22 -7.12 18.42
N GLU A 184 5.25 -8.02 18.60
CA GLU A 184 4.99 -9.10 17.63
C GLU A 184 4.47 -8.53 16.31
N ALA A 185 4.75 -9.20 15.18
CA ALA A 185 4.28 -8.76 13.88
C ALA A 185 2.74 -8.91 13.73
N PRO A 186 2.09 -8.06 12.91
CA PRO A 186 0.72 -8.31 12.44
C PRO A 186 0.65 -9.65 11.68
N LYS A 187 -0.48 -10.35 11.78
CA LYS A 187 -0.68 -11.69 11.20
C LYS A 187 -1.76 -11.68 10.14
N ASP A 188 -1.71 -12.66 9.24
CA ASP A 188 -2.78 -12.95 8.27
C ASP A 188 -3.21 -11.74 7.42
N LEU A 189 -2.24 -10.91 6.98
CA LEU A 189 -2.52 -9.80 6.09
C LEU A 189 -3.17 -10.34 4.81
N LYS A 190 -4.27 -9.70 4.41
CA LYS A 190 -5.01 -9.90 3.17
C LYS A 190 -5.23 -8.55 2.50
N VAL A 191 -5.26 -8.57 1.17
CA VAL A 191 -5.47 -7.38 0.36
C VAL A 191 -6.44 -7.71 -0.76
N GLU A 192 -7.44 -6.86 -0.94
CA GLU A 192 -8.43 -6.95 -2.02
C GLU A 192 -8.48 -5.62 -2.78
N LEU A 193 -8.64 -5.68 -4.11
CA LEU A 193 -8.95 -4.49 -4.90
C LEU A 193 -10.45 -4.19 -4.74
N LYS A 194 -10.77 -2.96 -4.32
CA LYS A 194 -12.15 -2.45 -4.22
C LYS A 194 -12.27 -1.11 -4.94
N TYR A 195 -13.50 -0.66 -5.09
CA TYR A 195 -13.84 0.59 -5.76
C TYR A 195 -14.75 1.40 -4.85
N ASP A 196 -14.49 2.69 -4.73
CA ASP A 196 -15.38 3.62 -4.02
C ASP A 196 -16.65 3.91 -4.84
N ASP A 197 -17.54 4.75 -4.29
CA ASP A 197 -18.79 5.15 -4.96
C ASP A 197 -18.56 5.89 -6.30
N ASN A 198 -17.35 6.42 -6.53
CA ASN A 198 -16.95 7.11 -7.75
C ASN A 198 -16.22 6.19 -8.75
N GLN A 199 -16.18 4.87 -8.51
CA GLN A 199 -15.41 3.90 -9.29
C GLN A 199 -13.89 4.12 -9.25
N LYS A 200 -13.38 4.81 -8.21
CA LYS A 200 -11.96 4.95 -7.95
C LYS A 200 -11.44 3.69 -7.27
N PRO A 201 -10.40 3.02 -7.81
CA PRO A 201 -9.83 1.83 -7.20
C PRO A 201 -9.03 2.17 -5.94
N TYR A 202 -9.08 1.28 -4.95
CA TYR A 202 -8.23 1.30 -3.75
C TYR A 202 -7.97 -0.12 -3.25
N PHE A 203 -7.01 -0.29 -2.34
CA PHE A 203 -6.70 -1.59 -1.74
C PHE A 203 -7.31 -1.69 -0.34
N ALA A 204 -8.23 -2.62 -0.14
CA ALA A 204 -8.78 -2.94 1.17
C ALA A 204 -7.87 -3.95 1.87
N LEU A 205 -7.23 -3.52 2.95
CA LEU A 205 -6.33 -4.33 3.77
C LEU A 205 -7.06 -4.85 5.00
N ASN A 206 -6.78 -6.10 5.38
CA ASN A 206 -7.26 -6.69 6.63
C ASN A 206 -6.16 -7.56 7.23
N TRP A 207 -5.99 -7.53 8.55
CA TRP A 207 -5.02 -8.35 9.27
C TRP A 207 -5.54 -8.71 10.67
N THR A 208 -4.80 -9.57 11.37
CA THR A 208 -5.09 -10.00 12.74
C THR A 208 -4.03 -9.44 13.70
N ASN A 209 -4.50 -8.90 14.82
CA ASN A 209 -3.65 -8.37 15.88
C ASN A 209 -3.30 -9.49 16.88
N PRO A 210 -2.02 -9.74 17.19
CA PRO A 210 -1.67 -10.62 18.31
C PRO A 210 -2.20 -10.06 19.63
N GLU A 211 -2.70 -10.91 20.52
CA GLU A 211 -3.23 -10.52 21.84
C GLU A 211 -2.19 -9.74 22.66
N SER A 212 -0.91 -10.10 22.55
CA SER A 212 0.20 -9.40 23.18
C SER A 212 0.31 -7.94 22.73
N VAL A 213 0.05 -7.65 21.45
CA VAL A 213 0.09 -6.28 20.89
C VAL A 213 -1.13 -5.48 21.34
N ALA A 214 -2.32 -6.08 21.32
CA ALA A 214 -3.53 -5.44 21.84
C ALA A 214 -3.36 -5.07 23.32
N LYS A 215 -2.70 -5.92 24.11
CA LYS A 215 -2.40 -5.64 25.51
C LYS A 215 -1.40 -4.49 25.69
N ILE A 216 -0.40 -4.39 24.82
CA ILE A 216 0.52 -3.24 24.81
C ILE A 216 -0.23 -1.96 24.46
N ASN A 217 -1.12 -1.99 23.46
CA ASN A 217 -1.87 -0.82 22.99
C ASN A 217 -2.78 -0.17 24.07
N GLN A 218 -3.22 -0.96 25.05
CA GLN A 218 -3.93 -0.45 26.23
C GLN A 218 -3.09 0.52 27.08
N THR A 219 -1.76 0.45 26.99
CA THR A 219 -0.83 1.29 27.76
C THR A 219 0.03 2.21 26.90
N PHE A 220 0.45 1.77 25.73
CA PHE A 220 1.32 2.54 24.84
C PHE A 220 0.68 2.64 23.45
N PRO A 221 0.52 3.84 22.87
CA PRO A 221 -0.10 3.99 21.55
C PRO A 221 0.66 3.21 20.47
N ILE A 222 0.04 2.17 19.93
CA ILE A 222 0.59 1.42 18.80
C ILE A 222 -0.02 1.95 17.50
N GLY A 223 0.82 2.46 16.61
CA GLY A 223 0.44 2.77 15.23
C GLY A 223 0.64 1.57 14.31
N VAL A 224 -0.13 1.51 13.22
CA VAL A 224 0.09 0.56 12.12
C VAL A 224 0.72 1.31 10.95
N LYS A 225 1.75 0.73 10.33
CA LYS A 225 2.36 1.28 9.11
C LYS A 225 2.18 0.32 7.94
N VAL A 226 1.58 0.81 6.86
CA VAL A 226 1.35 0.06 5.61
C VAL A 226 2.47 0.36 4.63
N ASP A 227 3.23 -0.67 4.27
CA ASP A 227 4.36 -0.58 3.35
C ASP A 227 3.97 -1.17 2.01
N PHE A 228 4.42 -0.52 0.95
CA PHE A 228 3.92 -0.70 -0.39
C PHE A 228 5.05 -0.65 -1.41
N LYS A 229 4.97 -1.48 -2.44
CA LYS A 229 5.79 -1.36 -3.65
C LYS A 229 5.08 -1.91 -4.87
N VAL A 230 5.50 -1.42 -6.04
CA VAL A 230 5.10 -1.92 -7.35
C VAL A 230 6.24 -2.75 -7.94
N GLY A 231 5.95 -3.93 -8.47
CA GLY A 231 6.93 -4.81 -9.12
C GLY A 231 8.18 -5.04 -8.26
N ASN A 232 9.35 -4.76 -8.82
CA ASN A 232 10.65 -4.91 -8.16
C ASN A 232 11.25 -3.60 -7.64
N GLU A 233 10.44 -2.56 -7.52
CA GLU A 233 10.88 -1.35 -6.84
C GLU A 233 11.26 -1.62 -5.39
N LYS A 234 12.00 -0.67 -4.81
CA LYS A 234 12.21 -0.66 -3.36
C LYS A 234 10.89 -0.46 -2.63
N TRP A 235 10.79 -1.06 -1.45
CA TRP A 235 9.69 -0.75 -0.53
C TRP A 235 9.66 0.74 -0.20
N TYR A 236 8.47 1.29 0.02
CA TYR A 236 8.34 2.71 0.39
C TYR A 236 9.17 3.03 1.64
N SER A 237 9.14 2.14 2.64
CA SER A 237 9.96 2.29 3.85
C SER A 237 11.47 2.33 3.58
N GLU A 238 11.95 1.74 2.47
CA GLU A 238 13.36 1.76 2.05
C GLU A 238 13.73 3.03 1.27
N LYS A 239 12.73 3.76 0.75
CA LYS A 239 12.91 5.04 0.05
C LYS A 239 12.93 6.20 1.05
N GLU A 240 11.92 6.29 1.90
CA GLU A 240 11.73 7.42 2.84
C GLU A 240 12.35 7.20 4.22
N GLY A 241 12.63 5.94 4.57
CA GLY A 241 13.01 5.57 5.93
C GLY A 241 11.83 5.60 6.90
N HIS A 242 12.06 5.16 8.13
CA HIS A 242 10.98 5.00 9.11
C HIS A 242 10.55 6.31 9.80
N ASP A 243 11.38 7.36 9.76
CA ASP A 243 11.18 8.61 10.52
C ASP A 243 10.07 9.50 9.96
N TRP A 244 9.80 9.41 8.66
CA TRP A 244 8.83 10.24 7.94
C TRP A 244 7.66 9.44 7.39
N TRP A 245 7.60 8.15 7.71
CA TRP A 245 6.58 7.23 7.23
C TRP A 245 5.38 7.25 8.18
N GLY A 246 4.24 7.78 7.74
CA GLY A 246 3.05 7.93 8.58
C GLY A 246 2.49 6.61 9.12
N ALA A 247 1.95 6.65 10.34
CA ALA A 247 1.18 5.56 10.95
C ALA A 247 -0.31 5.89 10.97
N ILE A 248 -1.14 4.86 10.84
CA ILE A 248 -2.58 4.93 11.13
C ILE A 248 -2.85 4.42 12.55
N PRO A 249 -4.00 4.75 13.15
CA PRO A 249 -4.38 4.24 14.48
C PRO A 249 -4.35 2.71 14.57
N PHE A 250 -4.27 2.19 15.78
CA PHE A 250 -4.33 0.75 16.02
C PHE A 250 -5.65 0.16 15.50
N GLY A 251 -5.58 -0.84 14.66
CA GLY A 251 -6.74 -1.44 14.03
C GLY A 251 -6.42 -2.77 13.37
N THR A 252 -7.40 -3.28 12.63
CA THR A 252 -7.36 -4.56 11.92
C THR A 252 -7.57 -4.39 10.42
N SER A 253 -7.85 -3.17 9.95
CA SER A 253 -8.09 -2.88 8.54
C SER A 253 -7.63 -1.49 8.12
N ASP A 254 -7.44 -1.29 6.82
CA ASP A 254 -7.20 0.03 6.21
C ASP A 254 -7.74 0.05 4.77
N ASN A 255 -8.29 1.19 4.34
CA ASN A 255 -8.62 1.44 2.94
C ASN A 255 -7.46 2.22 2.32
N PHE A 256 -6.45 1.49 1.86
CA PHE A 256 -5.21 2.06 1.39
C PHE A 256 -5.33 2.52 -0.08
N ASP A 257 -5.27 3.84 -0.27
CA ASP A 257 -5.18 4.46 -1.57
C ASP A 257 -3.74 4.98 -1.84
N PRO A 258 -2.92 4.30 -2.67
CA PRO A 258 -1.58 4.75 -3.00
C PRO A 258 -1.56 6.00 -3.90
N ILE A 259 -2.67 6.36 -4.54
CA ILE A 259 -2.77 7.58 -5.35
C ILE A 259 -2.95 8.78 -4.41
N GLU A 260 -3.83 8.69 -3.41
CA GLU A 260 -3.99 9.75 -2.40
C GLU A 260 -2.75 9.98 -1.55
N LYS A 261 -1.92 8.95 -1.40
CA LYS A 261 -0.64 9.05 -0.72
C LYS A 261 0.50 9.51 -1.64
N ASP A 262 0.22 9.83 -2.90
CA ASP A 262 1.19 10.23 -3.92
C ASP A 262 2.30 9.18 -4.16
N TYR A 263 1.99 7.88 -3.98
CA TYR A 263 2.94 6.80 -4.21
C TYR A 263 3.01 6.40 -5.69
N ILE A 264 1.89 6.50 -6.41
CA ILE A 264 1.75 6.19 -7.84
C ILE A 264 0.68 7.09 -8.49
N ASP A 265 0.73 7.25 -9.82
CA ASP A 265 -0.26 8.05 -10.56
C ASP A 265 -1.60 7.33 -10.78
N LYS A 266 -1.57 5.99 -10.91
CA LYS A 266 -2.76 5.16 -11.18
C LYS A 266 -2.57 3.71 -10.73
N ILE A 267 -3.67 3.05 -10.37
CA ILE A 267 -3.73 1.61 -10.16
C ILE A 267 -4.10 0.92 -11.48
N VAL A 268 -3.26 0.00 -11.96
CA VAL A 268 -3.49 -0.83 -13.16
C VAL A 268 -3.08 -2.26 -12.84
N ILE A 269 -4.02 -3.04 -12.31
CA ILE A 269 -3.79 -4.40 -11.78
C ILE A 269 -3.55 -5.44 -12.88
N GLU A 270 -3.93 -5.13 -14.11
CA GLU A 270 -3.70 -5.94 -15.31
C GLU A 270 -2.25 -5.87 -15.80
N GLU A 271 -1.55 -4.78 -15.49
CA GLU A 271 -0.18 -4.49 -15.96
C GLU A 271 0.86 -4.63 -14.83
N ASN A 272 0.42 -4.44 -13.57
CA ASN A 272 1.33 -4.30 -12.43
C ASN A 272 1.07 -5.33 -11.34
N GLU A 273 2.13 -5.58 -10.58
CA GLU A 273 2.07 -6.31 -9.33
C GLU A 273 2.25 -5.37 -8.16
N TYR A 274 1.32 -5.41 -7.23
CA TYR A 274 1.33 -4.62 -6.02
C TYR A 274 1.65 -5.52 -4.83
N TYR A 275 2.56 -5.06 -3.99
CA TYR A 275 3.03 -5.80 -2.82
C TYR A 275 2.76 -4.99 -1.57
N PHE A 276 2.26 -5.67 -0.54
CA PHE A 276 1.90 -5.07 0.74
C PHE A 276 2.51 -5.86 1.88
N ARG A 277 2.94 -5.14 2.91
CA ARG A 277 3.27 -5.68 4.22
C ARG A 277 2.97 -4.62 5.27
N VAL A 278 2.59 -5.04 6.47
CA VAL A 278 2.26 -4.12 7.57
C VAL A 278 3.17 -4.38 8.76
N LEU A 279 3.46 -3.35 9.55
CA LEU A 279 4.12 -3.49 10.85
C LEU A 279 3.48 -2.58 11.89
N TYR A 280 3.76 -2.84 13.15
CA TYR A 280 3.41 -1.98 14.27
C TYR A 280 4.58 -1.09 14.66
N ALA A 281 4.27 0.13 15.10
CA ALA A 281 5.25 1.08 15.61
C ALA A 281 4.74 1.73 16.91
N TYR A 282 5.60 1.78 17.91
CA TYR A 282 5.49 2.70 19.05
C TYR A 282 6.52 3.80 18.86
N GLU A 283 6.06 5.05 18.73
CA GLU A 283 6.87 6.20 18.32
C GLU A 283 6.75 7.38 19.32
N PRO A 284 7.25 7.22 20.55
CA PRO A 284 7.22 8.28 21.56
C PRO A 284 8.22 9.39 21.22
N VAL A 285 8.03 10.56 21.83
CA VAL A 285 8.94 11.71 21.68
C VAL A 285 10.21 11.53 22.52
N GLU A 286 10.09 11.05 23.75
CA GLU A 286 11.22 11.01 24.70
C GLU A 286 12.04 9.72 24.69
N SER A 287 11.47 8.62 24.20
CA SER A 287 12.11 7.31 24.25
C SER A 287 12.36 6.71 22.86
N SER A 288 13.13 5.63 22.82
CA SER A 288 13.49 5.01 21.54
C SER A 288 12.27 4.37 20.89
N ARG A 289 12.11 4.61 19.58
CA ARG A 289 11.13 3.94 18.75
C ARG A 289 11.26 2.42 18.84
N VAL A 290 10.13 1.74 18.86
CA VAL A 290 10.05 0.28 18.83
C VAL A 290 9.16 -0.13 17.66
N VAL A 291 9.71 -0.91 16.72
CA VAL A 291 8.99 -1.41 15.55
C VAL A 291 8.93 -2.93 15.57
N SER A 292 7.79 -3.50 15.19
CA SER A 292 7.67 -4.94 15.00
C SER A 292 8.37 -5.39 13.71
N PRO A 293 8.63 -6.70 13.55
CA PRO A 293 8.81 -7.27 12.22
C PRO A 293 7.56 -7.03 11.35
N PHE A 294 7.74 -7.15 10.03
CA PHE A 294 6.63 -7.09 9.08
C PHE A 294 5.75 -8.35 9.14
N SER A 295 4.49 -8.19 8.73
CA SER A 295 3.57 -9.28 8.42
C SER A 295 4.05 -10.16 7.27
N ASN A 296 3.25 -11.18 6.90
CA ASN A 296 3.36 -11.79 5.59
C ASN A 296 3.23 -10.73 4.47
N ILE A 297 3.90 -10.98 3.35
CA ILE A 297 3.74 -10.18 2.14
C ILE A 297 2.49 -10.67 1.41
N VAL A 298 1.62 -9.74 1.03
CA VAL A 298 0.53 -10.00 0.08
C VAL A 298 0.91 -9.42 -1.27
N LYS A 299 0.66 -10.20 -2.31
CA LYS A 299 0.81 -9.81 -3.71
C LYS A 299 -0.58 -9.82 -4.35
N ILE A 300 -0.90 -8.77 -5.08
CA ILE A 300 -2.14 -8.64 -5.87
C ILE A 300 -1.79 -7.97 -7.21
N GLY A 301 -2.36 -8.43 -8.32
CA GLY A 301 -1.89 -8.05 -9.65
C GLY A 301 -1.71 -9.21 -10.60
N THR A 302 -1.53 -8.89 -11.87
CA THR A 302 -1.15 -9.84 -12.90
C THR A 302 0.36 -9.78 -13.09
N THR A 303 1.02 -10.93 -13.03
CA THR A 303 2.44 -11.03 -13.36
C THR A 303 2.61 -10.67 -14.84
N ALA A 304 3.29 -9.54 -15.14
CA ALA A 304 3.53 -9.12 -16.52
C ALA A 304 4.26 -10.19 -17.34
N TYR A 305 5.10 -11.00 -16.68
CA TYR A 305 5.80 -12.15 -17.25
C TYR A 305 6.30 -13.11 -16.15
N GLU A 306 6.47 -14.39 -16.48
CA GLU A 306 6.87 -15.45 -15.56
C GLU A 306 8.22 -16.06 -15.93
N SER A 307 8.85 -16.72 -14.95
CA SER A 307 10.09 -17.48 -15.12
C SER A 307 11.24 -16.70 -15.77
N ALA A 308 11.40 -15.42 -15.45
CA ALA A 308 12.59 -14.65 -15.81
C ALA A 308 13.77 -14.98 -14.90
N SER A 309 14.97 -14.87 -15.46
CA SER A 309 16.20 -14.92 -14.68
C SER A 309 16.33 -13.63 -13.84
N PRO A 310 16.84 -13.70 -12.59
CA PRO A 310 16.94 -12.52 -11.71
C PRO A 310 17.66 -11.32 -12.32
N TRP A 311 18.64 -11.54 -13.19
CA TRP A 311 19.41 -10.49 -13.86
C TRP A 311 18.61 -9.74 -14.96
N ALA A 312 17.54 -10.34 -15.48
CA ALA A 312 16.74 -9.78 -16.57
C ALA A 312 15.58 -8.92 -16.05
N VAL A 313 15.14 -9.17 -14.82
CA VAL A 313 13.92 -8.61 -14.22
C VAL A 313 13.80 -7.09 -14.38
N GLY A 314 14.82 -6.31 -14.00
CA GLY A 314 14.72 -4.85 -14.05
C GLY A 314 14.57 -4.25 -15.46
N GLU A 315 15.06 -4.92 -16.50
CA GLU A 315 14.83 -4.51 -17.90
C GLU A 315 13.54 -5.10 -18.46
N LEU A 316 13.14 -6.30 -18.02
CA LEU A 316 11.85 -6.87 -18.40
C LEU A 316 10.67 -6.10 -17.81
N ASP A 317 10.81 -5.52 -16.62
CA ASP A 317 9.79 -4.62 -16.04
C ASP A 317 9.58 -3.38 -16.92
N GLN A 318 10.67 -2.73 -17.35
CA GLN A 318 10.60 -1.59 -18.29
C GLN A 318 10.02 -2.02 -19.65
N ALA A 319 10.36 -3.22 -20.13
CA ALA A 319 9.81 -3.73 -21.38
C ALA A 319 8.31 -4.06 -21.26
N ALA A 320 7.86 -4.55 -20.10
CA ALA A 320 6.45 -4.79 -19.81
C ALA A 320 5.65 -3.47 -19.79
N GLU A 321 6.18 -2.44 -19.12
CA GLU A 321 5.57 -1.10 -19.06
C GLU A 321 5.42 -0.48 -20.47
N LEU A 322 6.40 -0.68 -21.33
CA LEU A 322 6.34 -0.24 -22.74
C LEU A 322 5.51 -1.16 -23.63
N GLY A 323 4.96 -2.27 -23.11
CA GLY A 323 4.14 -3.22 -23.85
C GLY A 323 4.92 -4.14 -24.79
N PHE A 324 6.24 -4.28 -24.66
CA PHE A 324 7.08 -5.07 -25.57
C PHE A 324 6.99 -6.58 -25.35
N ILE A 325 6.45 -7.05 -24.22
CA ILE A 325 6.30 -8.48 -23.92
C ILE A 325 4.94 -8.97 -24.42
N THR A 326 4.95 -9.92 -25.36
CA THR A 326 3.73 -10.50 -25.94
C THR A 326 3.21 -11.69 -25.13
N GLU A 327 1.91 -11.99 -25.28
CA GLU A 327 1.24 -13.15 -24.65
C GLU A 327 1.96 -14.48 -24.93
N SER A 328 2.52 -14.63 -26.14
CA SER A 328 3.19 -15.86 -26.56
C SER A 328 4.47 -16.18 -25.80
N ILE A 329 5.13 -15.18 -25.22
CA ILE A 329 6.41 -15.37 -24.52
C ILE A 329 6.31 -15.17 -23.01
N LYS A 330 5.30 -14.40 -22.54
CA LYS A 330 5.24 -13.93 -21.14
C LYS A 330 5.25 -15.06 -20.12
N GLY A 331 4.72 -16.25 -20.43
CA GLY A 331 4.66 -17.36 -19.47
C GLY A 331 5.98 -18.04 -19.13
N LYS A 332 7.07 -17.82 -19.90
CA LYS A 332 8.38 -18.40 -19.56
C LYS A 332 9.54 -17.67 -20.23
N MET A 333 10.03 -16.60 -19.59
CA MET A 333 11.00 -15.68 -20.19
C MET A 333 12.42 -16.23 -20.33
N ASN A 334 12.85 -17.14 -19.46
CA ASN A 334 14.17 -17.76 -19.54
C ASN A 334 14.30 -18.90 -20.59
N ALA A 335 13.23 -19.23 -21.32
CA ALA A 335 13.28 -20.25 -22.36
C ALA A 335 13.90 -19.71 -23.67
N PRO A 336 14.52 -20.58 -24.50
CA PRO A 336 14.88 -20.21 -25.87
C PRO A 336 13.68 -19.66 -26.63
N ILE A 337 13.90 -18.62 -27.44
CA ILE A 337 12.86 -18.04 -28.28
C ILE A 337 12.81 -18.72 -29.65
N THR A 338 11.61 -18.97 -30.15
CA THR A 338 11.43 -19.48 -31.51
C THR A 338 11.42 -18.36 -32.55
N ARG A 339 11.63 -18.71 -33.83
CA ARG A 339 11.54 -17.76 -34.94
C ARG A 339 10.17 -17.09 -35.04
N GLU A 340 9.10 -17.82 -34.78
CA GLU A 340 7.72 -17.29 -34.76
C GLU A 340 7.49 -16.35 -33.58
N GLU A 341 7.87 -16.77 -32.36
CA GLU A 341 7.74 -15.92 -31.17
C GLU A 341 8.48 -14.59 -31.34
N PHE A 342 9.69 -14.60 -31.89
CA PHE A 342 10.41 -13.34 -32.09
C PHE A 342 9.80 -12.48 -33.22
N ALA A 343 9.20 -13.09 -34.25
CA ALA A 343 8.47 -12.34 -35.27
C ALA A 343 7.27 -11.58 -34.66
N GLU A 344 6.53 -12.21 -33.75
CA GLU A 344 5.44 -11.58 -33.00
C GLU A 344 5.94 -10.40 -32.15
N VAL A 345 7.01 -10.61 -31.37
CA VAL A 345 7.61 -9.56 -30.55
C VAL A 345 8.11 -8.38 -31.41
N ALA A 346 8.74 -8.67 -32.55
CA ALA A 346 9.25 -7.65 -33.46
C ALA A 346 8.14 -6.82 -34.13
N VAL A 347 7.02 -7.45 -34.50
CA VAL A 347 5.86 -6.75 -35.05
C VAL A 347 5.21 -5.89 -33.97
N ASN A 348 4.99 -6.44 -32.78
CA ASN A 348 4.47 -5.69 -31.64
C ASN A 348 5.34 -4.46 -31.32
N PHE A 349 6.66 -4.63 -31.28
CA PHE A 349 7.62 -3.53 -31.13
C PHE A 349 7.46 -2.47 -32.24
N TYR A 350 7.34 -2.87 -33.51
CA TYR A 350 7.13 -1.94 -34.61
C TYR A 350 5.82 -1.15 -34.45
N GLU A 351 4.72 -1.81 -34.11
CA GLU A 351 3.42 -1.16 -33.96
C GLU A 351 3.42 -0.15 -32.81
N ILE A 352 4.07 -0.48 -31.69
CA ILE A 352 4.22 0.42 -30.54
C ILE A 352 5.12 1.61 -30.88
N VAL A 353 6.31 1.36 -31.46
CA VAL A 353 7.31 2.41 -31.71
C VAL A 353 6.88 3.37 -32.80
N THR A 354 6.16 2.89 -33.82
CA THR A 354 5.74 3.73 -34.96
C THR A 354 4.32 4.27 -34.83
N GLY A 355 3.50 3.69 -33.96
CA GLY A 355 2.06 3.94 -33.89
C GLY A 355 1.27 3.45 -35.12
N LYS A 356 1.91 2.70 -36.04
CA LYS A 356 1.28 2.18 -37.27
C LYS A 356 0.95 0.71 -37.09
N LYS A 357 -0.26 0.30 -37.47
CA LYS A 357 -0.59 -1.13 -37.58
C LYS A 357 0.15 -1.78 -38.74
N ALA A 358 0.71 -2.95 -38.49
CA ALA A 358 1.37 -3.76 -39.49
C ALA A 358 0.32 -4.61 -40.24
N GLU A 359 0.46 -4.65 -41.57
CA GLU A 359 -0.41 -5.43 -42.43
C GLU A 359 0.31 -6.70 -42.92
N PRO A 360 -0.38 -7.84 -43.05
CA PRO A 360 0.22 -9.05 -43.60
C PRO A 360 0.60 -8.86 -45.06
N HIS A 361 1.64 -9.57 -45.51
CA HIS A 361 2.07 -9.47 -46.90
C HIS A 361 0.88 -9.80 -47.84
N PRO A 362 0.64 -9.06 -48.94
CA PRO A 362 -0.58 -9.24 -49.73
C PRO A 362 -0.66 -10.63 -50.38
N THR A 363 0.45 -11.16 -50.89
CA THR A 363 0.48 -12.38 -51.72
C THR A 363 1.43 -13.48 -51.22
N GLU A 364 2.68 -13.14 -50.88
CA GLU A 364 3.67 -14.11 -50.38
C GLU A 364 3.30 -14.70 -49.02
N ARG A 365 3.53 -16.02 -48.86
CA ARG A 365 3.24 -16.81 -47.67
C ARG A 365 4.33 -17.86 -47.48
N PHE A 366 4.45 -18.37 -46.25
CA PHE A 366 5.23 -19.57 -45.97
C PHE A 366 4.34 -20.81 -45.95
N ILE A 367 4.84 -21.94 -46.46
CA ILE A 367 4.07 -23.19 -46.51
C ILE A 367 3.89 -23.85 -45.14
N ASP A 368 4.72 -23.46 -44.17
CA ASP A 368 4.81 -24.03 -42.83
C ASP A 368 4.40 -23.05 -41.71
N SER A 369 3.88 -21.87 -42.04
CA SER A 369 3.29 -20.94 -41.07
C SER A 369 2.08 -20.19 -41.64
N THR A 370 1.00 -20.15 -40.87
CA THR A 370 -0.20 -19.37 -41.13
C THR A 370 -0.40 -18.24 -40.12
N ASN A 371 0.60 -18.01 -39.26
CA ASN A 371 0.52 -17.00 -38.21
C ASN A 371 0.50 -15.59 -38.84
N PRO A 372 -0.52 -14.77 -38.56
CA PRO A 372 -0.64 -13.43 -39.16
C PRO A 372 0.55 -12.52 -38.82
N GLU A 373 1.14 -12.66 -37.63
CA GLU A 373 2.29 -11.85 -37.23
C GLU A 373 3.55 -12.20 -38.02
N VAL A 374 3.74 -13.48 -38.37
CA VAL A 374 4.82 -13.89 -39.27
C VAL A 374 4.62 -13.27 -40.67
N LEU A 375 3.38 -13.19 -41.15
CA LEU A 375 3.06 -12.57 -42.44
C LEU A 375 3.22 -11.05 -42.43
N LYS A 376 2.92 -10.39 -41.30
CA LYS A 376 3.20 -8.97 -41.08
C LYS A 376 4.70 -8.71 -41.05
N ALA A 377 5.46 -9.50 -40.29
CA ALA A 377 6.90 -9.43 -40.25
C ALA A 377 7.54 -9.64 -41.63
N LEU A 378 6.95 -10.51 -42.47
CA LEU A 378 7.38 -10.72 -43.86
C LEU A 378 7.15 -9.45 -44.69
N ASN A 379 5.96 -8.84 -44.57
CA ASN A 379 5.63 -7.59 -45.26
C ASN A 379 6.55 -6.43 -44.88
N LEU A 380 6.91 -6.35 -43.60
CA LEU A 380 7.84 -5.35 -43.07
C LEU A 380 9.31 -5.64 -43.41
N GLY A 381 9.62 -6.78 -44.05
CA GLY A 381 11.00 -7.19 -44.34
C GLY A 381 11.82 -7.58 -43.10
N ILE A 382 11.17 -7.88 -41.98
CA ILE A 382 11.81 -8.27 -40.72
C ILE A 382 12.30 -9.74 -40.82
N VAL A 383 11.46 -10.61 -41.37
CA VAL A 383 11.77 -12.05 -41.55
C VAL A 383 12.06 -12.39 -43.00
N TYR A 384 12.89 -13.43 -43.19
CA TYR A 384 13.02 -14.13 -44.47
C TYR A 384 12.88 -15.65 -44.24
N GLY A 385 12.46 -16.35 -45.29
CA GLY A 385 12.41 -17.80 -45.32
C GLY A 385 13.80 -18.43 -45.37
N VAL A 386 13.85 -19.75 -45.16
CA VAL A 386 15.08 -20.55 -45.20
C VAL A 386 15.29 -21.26 -46.55
N GLY A 387 14.42 -21.00 -47.53
CA GLY A 387 14.35 -21.71 -48.82
C GLY A 387 13.10 -22.58 -48.93
N GLU A 388 12.80 -23.06 -50.13
CA GLU A 388 11.66 -23.97 -50.43
C GLU A 388 10.28 -23.47 -49.95
N GLY A 389 10.11 -22.14 -49.81
CA GLY A 389 8.89 -21.54 -49.28
C GLY A 389 8.67 -21.75 -47.77
N LYS A 390 9.69 -22.17 -47.01
CA LYS A 390 9.59 -22.45 -45.56
C LYS A 390 10.14 -21.32 -44.70
N PHE A 391 9.60 -21.18 -43.50
CA PHE A 391 10.05 -20.25 -42.45
C PHE A 391 10.70 -20.93 -41.25
N LEU A 392 10.32 -22.18 -40.95
CA LEU A 392 10.68 -22.93 -39.73
C LEU A 392 10.24 -22.21 -38.44
N PRO A 393 8.93 -22.02 -38.20
CA PRO A 393 8.42 -21.19 -37.09
C PRO A 393 8.83 -21.69 -35.71
N LYS A 394 9.00 -23.01 -35.53
CA LYS A 394 9.29 -23.65 -34.23
C LYS A 394 10.79 -23.83 -33.95
N ASP A 395 11.65 -23.49 -34.89
CA ASP A 395 13.09 -23.54 -34.66
C ASP A 395 13.51 -22.38 -33.77
N ASN A 396 14.48 -22.65 -32.88
CA ASN A 396 15.06 -21.63 -32.03
C ASN A 396 15.94 -20.67 -32.83
N LEU A 397 15.93 -19.40 -32.47
CA LEU A 397 16.79 -18.40 -33.10
C LEU A 397 18.24 -18.50 -32.60
N LEU A 398 19.17 -18.55 -33.55
CA LEU A 398 20.58 -18.30 -33.28
C LEU A 398 20.82 -16.81 -33.06
N ARG A 399 21.79 -16.46 -32.22
CA ARG A 399 22.09 -15.07 -31.84
C ARG A 399 22.44 -14.18 -33.05
N GLN A 400 23.10 -14.73 -34.08
CA GLN A 400 23.36 -13.98 -35.31
C GLN A 400 22.09 -13.74 -36.16
N GLN A 401 21.14 -14.68 -36.15
CA GLN A 401 19.85 -14.52 -36.83
C GLN A 401 19.01 -13.48 -36.10
N MET A 402 19.02 -13.51 -34.77
CA MET A 402 18.37 -12.50 -33.94
C MET A 402 18.91 -11.11 -34.21
N ALA A 403 20.24 -10.95 -34.27
CA ALA A 403 20.85 -9.66 -34.60
C ALA A 403 20.38 -9.12 -35.95
N ALA A 404 20.36 -9.97 -36.97
CA ALA A 404 19.88 -9.60 -38.29
C ALA A 404 18.39 -9.22 -38.31
N MET A 405 17.55 -9.91 -37.51
CA MET A 405 16.14 -9.57 -37.42
C MET A 405 15.91 -8.27 -36.63
N ILE A 406 16.63 -8.03 -35.53
CA ILE A 406 16.54 -6.77 -34.77
C ILE A 406 16.87 -5.58 -35.64
N THR A 407 17.97 -5.61 -36.40
CA THR A 407 18.32 -4.45 -37.23
C THR A 407 17.34 -4.23 -38.38
N ARG A 408 16.69 -5.28 -38.89
CA ARG A 408 15.57 -5.14 -39.85
C ARG A 408 14.32 -4.56 -39.18
N THR A 409 14.01 -4.96 -37.95
CA THR A 409 12.95 -4.31 -37.16
C THR A 409 13.23 -2.83 -37.00
N LEU A 410 14.47 -2.43 -36.69
CA LEU A 410 14.85 -1.02 -36.61
C LEU A 410 14.77 -0.31 -37.96
N THR A 411 15.14 -0.99 -39.05
CA THR A 411 14.98 -0.46 -40.43
C THR A 411 13.51 -0.23 -40.77
N ALA A 412 12.61 -1.10 -40.32
CA ALA A 412 11.18 -0.92 -40.50
C ALA A 412 10.63 0.25 -39.65
N CYS A 413 11.18 0.45 -38.44
CA CYS A 413 10.74 1.52 -37.54
C CYS A 413 11.25 2.91 -37.93
N PHE A 414 12.48 3.00 -38.43
CA PHE A 414 13.20 4.26 -38.57
C PHE A 414 13.77 4.42 -39.99
N GLU A 415 13.24 5.37 -40.75
CA GLU A 415 13.58 5.59 -42.16
C GLU A 415 15.08 5.84 -42.40
N THR A 416 15.78 6.43 -41.43
CA THR A 416 17.22 6.72 -41.50
C THR A 416 18.10 5.49 -41.28
N VAL A 417 17.59 4.43 -40.65
CA VAL A 417 18.34 3.22 -40.32
C VAL A 417 18.24 2.24 -41.47
N THR A 418 19.04 2.44 -42.52
CA THR A 418 19.04 1.56 -43.71
C THR A 418 20.14 0.49 -43.62
N PRO A 419 20.09 -0.59 -44.43
CA PRO A 419 21.18 -1.55 -44.53
C PRO A 419 22.52 -0.91 -44.91
N ASP A 420 22.50 0.08 -45.81
CA ASP A 420 23.69 0.83 -46.21
C ASP A 420 24.22 1.73 -45.10
N PHE A 421 23.33 2.37 -44.33
CA PHE A 421 23.70 3.12 -43.13
C PHE A 421 24.42 2.20 -42.15
N ILE A 422 23.83 1.05 -41.80
CA ILE A 422 24.43 0.08 -40.87
C ILE A 422 25.79 -0.40 -41.37
N ALA A 423 25.91 -0.77 -42.65
CA ALA A 423 27.16 -1.26 -43.22
C ALA A 423 28.29 -0.21 -43.17
N ASN A 424 27.96 1.05 -43.48
CA ASN A 424 28.93 2.14 -43.41
C ASN A 424 29.30 2.51 -41.97
N ASP A 425 28.32 2.47 -41.05
CA ASP A 425 28.48 2.87 -39.66
C ASP A 425 29.39 1.91 -38.86
N VAL A 426 29.41 0.63 -39.25
CA VAL A 426 30.19 -0.42 -38.59
C VAL A 426 31.50 -0.79 -39.29
N LYS A 427 31.86 -0.09 -40.38
CA LYS A 427 33.04 -0.42 -41.22
C LYS A 427 34.36 -0.44 -40.43
N ASP A 428 34.49 0.44 -39.44
CA ASP A 428 35.68 0.60 -38.61
C ASP A 428 35.54 -0.06 -37.22
N VAL A 429 34.44 -0.81 -37.00
CA VAL A 429 34.24 -1.57 -35.76
C VAL A 429 35.08 -2.84 -35.83
N ALA A 430 35.89 -3.06 -34.80
CA ALA A 430 36.76 -4.23 -34.69
C ALA A 430 35.96 -5.55 -34.80
N ASP A 431 36.61 -6.57 -35.35
CA ASP A 431 36.03 -7.91 -35.43
C ASP A 431 35.85 -8.53 -34.04
N PHE A 432 34.80 -9.32 -33.89
CA PHE A 432 34.66 -10.19 -32.73
C PHE A 432 35.75 -11.26 -32.74
N LYS A 433 36.17 -11.75 -31.56
CA LYS A 433 37.15 -12.84 -31.48
C LYS A 433 36.68 -14.12 -32.17
N ASP A 434 35.37 -14.33 -32.21
CA ASP A 434 34.69 -15.43 -32.87
C ASP A 434 34.05 -15.03 -34.21
N GLN A 435 34.56 -13.99 -34.89
CA GLN A 435 34.03 -13.48 -36.16
C GLN A 435 33.91 -14.57 -37.24
N ALA A 436 34.83 -15.54 -37.26
CA ALA A 436 34.81 -16.66 -38.20
C ALA A 436 33.60 -17.61 -38.03
N GLY A 437 32.91 -17.56 -36.88
CA GLY A 437 31.69 -18.33 -36.63
C GLY A 437 30.41 -17.72 -37.22
N PHE A 438 30.50 -16.52 -37.81
CA PHE A 438 29.37 -15.83 -38.42
C PHE A 438 29.15 -16.23 -39.87
N LEU A 439 27.89 -16.19 -40.28
CA LEU A 439 27.51 -16.02 -41.67
C LEU A 439 27.53 -14.52 -42.04
N GLN A 440 27.81 -14.22 -43.31
CA GLN A 440 28.02 -12.83 -43.78
C GLN A 440 26.90 -11.87 -43.38
N TYR A 441 25.64 -12.32 -43.42
CA TYR A 441 24.48 -11.49 -43.09
C TYR A 441 24.42 -11.07 -41.62
N GLY A 442 25.08 -11.81 -40.71
CA GLY A 442 25.01 -11.58 -39.27
C GLY A 442 26.10 -10.64 -38.73
N ILE A 443 27.16 -10.39 -39.53
CA ILE A 443 28.34 -9.63 -39.10
C ILE A 443 28.00 -8.17 -38.80
N ASN A 444 27.48 -7.45 -39.80
CA ASN A 444 27.17 -6.02 -39.66
C ASN A 444 26.07 -5.78 -38.60
N PRO A 445 24.97 -6.56 -38.54
CA PRO A 445 24.00 -6.43 -37.47
C PRO A 445 24.58 -6.61 -36.06
N ALA A 446 25.43 -7.62 -35.86
CA ALA A 446 26.05 -7.85 -34.56
C ALA A 446 27.00 -6.72 -34.16
N LYS A 447 27.82 -6.22 -35.09
CA LYS A 447 28.70 -5.07 -34.85
C LYS A 447 27.91 -3.81 -34.52
N PHE A 448 26.78 -3.58 -35.20
CA PHE A 448 25.89 -2.45 -34.94
C PHE A 448 25.33 -2.52 -33.52
N MET A 449 24.77 -3.67 -33.15
CA MET A 449 24.24 -3.88 -31.79
C MET A 449 25.32 -3.70 -30.71
N ALA A 450 26.55 -4.15 -30.96
CA ALA A 450 27.65 -3.98 -30.01
C ALA A 450 28.07 -2.51 -29.88
N LYS A 451 28.23 -1.79 -31.00
CA LYS A 451 28.59 -0.37 -31.04
C LYS A 451 27.63 0.50 -30.22
N TYR A 452 26.33 0.21 -30.30
CA TYR A 452 25.27 0.96 -29.62
C TYR A 452 24.81 0.34 -28.30
N LYS A 453 25.62 -0.55 -27.71
CA LYS A 453 25.35 -1.17 -26.39
C LYS A 453 24.00 -1.90 -26.31
N ILE A 454 23.46 -2.34 -27.43
CA ILE A 454 22.28 -3.20 -27.49
C ILE A 454 22.65 -4.60 -26.98
N THR A 455 23.85 -5.07 -27.32
CA THR A 455 24.45 -6.31 -26.80
C THR A 455 25.87 -6.05 -26.32
N VAL A 456 26.32 -6.83 -25.34
CA VAL A 456 27.70 -6.80 -24.80
C VAL A 456 28.49 -8.08 -25.11
N GLY A 457 27.91 -8.99 -25.92
CA GLY A 457 28.49 -10.30 -26.18
C GLY A 457 28.60 -11.14 -24.90
N ASP A 458 29.72 -11.83 -24.73
CA ASP A 458 30.08 -12.58 -23.52
C ASP A 458 30.96 -11.77 -22.52
N GLY A 459 31.22 -10.48 -22.81
CA GLY A 459 32.12 -9.63 -22.04
C GLY A 459 33.63 -9.94 -22.20
N LYS A 460 34.00 -10.97 -22.97
CA LYS A 460 35.39 -11.37 -23.24
C LYS A 460 35.81 -11.08 -24.69
N GLY A 461 34.94 -10.46 -25.46
CA GLY A 461 35.15 -10.09 -26.86
C GLY A 461 34.58 -11.09 -27.88
N ASN A 462 33.82 -12.09 -27.44
CA ASN A 462 33.06 -12.96 -28.32
C ASN A 462 31.59 -12.52 -28.38
N PHE A 463 30.95 -12.80 -29.51
CA PHE A 463 29.52 -12.57 -29.68
C PHE A 463 28.68 -13.82 -29.36
N GLY A 464 29.15 -15.00 -29.71
CA GLY A 464 28.41 -16.27 -29.65
C GLY A 464 27.40 -16.41 -30.80
N PRO A 465 27.80 -16.33 -32.09
CA PRO A 465 26.87 -16.24 -33.23
C PRO A 465 25.95 -17.46 -33.40
N ASN A 466 26.37 -18.62 -32.88
CA ASN A 466 25.64 -19.89 -32.98
C ASN A 466 24.95 -20.30 -31.67
N ASP A 467 24.97 -19.43 -30.66
CA ASP A 467 24.24 -19.66 -29.42
C ASP A 467 22.75 -19.39 -29.64
N THR A 468 21.88 -20.12 -28.94
CA THR A 468 20.46 -19.78 -28.88
C THR A 468 20.24 -18.58 -27.98
N CYS A 469 19.24 -17.76 -28.31
CA CYS A 469 18.82 -16.66 -27.46
C CYS A 469 17.55 -17.00 -26.70
N THR A 470 17.45 -16.50 -25.47
CA THR A 470 16.24 -16.61 -24.65
C THR A 470 15.24 -15.51 -24.97
N ARG A 471 13.97 -15.71 -24.59
CA ARG A 471 12.91 -14.70 -24.74
C ARG A 471 13.26 -13.41 -23.98
N GLU A 472 13.81 -13.53 -22.77
CA GLU A 472 14.28 -12.38 -21.99
C GLU A 472 15.38 -11.59 -22.70
N GLN A 473 16.40 -12.26 -23.27
CA GLN A 473 17.45 -11.58 -24.04
C GLN A 473 16.89 -10.86 -25.26
N SER A 474 15.92 -11.48 -25.94
CA SER A 474 15.32 -10.96 -27.16
C SER A 474 14.59 -9.64 -26.90
N VAL A 475 13.75 -9.62 -25.86
CA VAL A 475 13.01 -8.44 -25.43
C VAL A 475 13.98 -7.35 -24.97
N MET A 476 14.99 -7.70 -24.18
CA MET A 476 15.98 -6.74 -23.69
C MET A 476 16.76 -6.09 -24.84
N PHE A 477 17.10 -6.82 -25.90
CA PHE A 477 17.77 -6.22 -27.05
C PHE A 477 16.88 -5.20 -27.77
N LEU A 478 15.58 -5.47 -27.90
CA LEU A 478 14.64 -4.50 -28.48
C LEU A 478 14.45 -3.28 -27.56
N LEU A 479 14.31 -3.50 -26.24
CA LEU A 479 14.27 -2.41 -25.25
C LEU A 479 15.50 -1.52 -25.35
N ARG A 480 16.70 -2.10 -25.29
CA ARG A 480 17.95 -1.34 -25.39
C ARG A 480 18.08 -0.61 -26.72
N SER A 481 17.59 -1.21 -27.80
CA SER A 481 17.52 -0.53 -29.10
C SER A 481 16.65 0.71 -28.99
N TYR A 482 15.46 0.61 -28.39
CA TYR A 482 14.56 1.75 -28.19
C TYR A 482 15.12 2.84 -27.27
N LEU A 483 15.76 2.46 -26.17
CA LEU A 483 16.35 3.39 -25.21
C LEU A 483 17.57 4.11 -25.79
N ASN A 484 18.37 3.42 -26.61
CA ASN A 484 19.60 3.97 -27.21
C ASN A 484 19.38 4.59 -28.59
N LYS A 485 18.13 4.76 -29.03
CA LYS A 485 17.80 5.19 -30.41
C LYS A 485 18.44 6.51 -30.83
N ASP A 486 18.57 7.45 -29.90
CA ASP A 486 19.17 8.77 -30.16
C ASP A 486 20.67 8.69 -30.48
N LEU A 487 21.32 7.54 -30.24
CA LEU A 487 22.72 7.33 -30.61
C LEU A 487 22.92 6.99 -32.09
N TYR A 488 21.89 6.49 -32.78
CA TYR A 488 22.00 6.00 -34.16
C TYR A 488 20.93 6.54 -35.10
N ILE A 489 19.89 7.20 -34.61
CA ILE A 489 18.95 7.97 -35.42
C ILE A 489 19.48 9.40 -35.48
N VAL A 490 20.10 9.75 -36.60
CA VAL A 490 20.54 11.13 -36.86
C VAL A 490 19.30 11.98 -37.13
N LYS A 491 19.14 13.10 -36.41
CA LYS A 491 18.08 14.09 -36.65
C LYS A 491 18.28 14.88 -37.94
#